data_AF-A0A2K8UE79-F1
#
_entry.id   AF-A0A2K8UE79-F1
#
_cell.length_a   1.000
_cell.length_b   1.000
_cell.length_c   1.000
_cell.angle_alpha   90.00
_cell.angle_beta   90.00
_cell.angle_gamma   90.00
#
_symmetry.space_group_name_H-M   'P 1'
#
loop_
_entity.id
_entity.type
_entity.pdbx_description
1 polymer ?
#
loop_
_entity_poly.entity_id
_entity_poly.type
_entity_poly.pdbx_seq_one_letter_code
_entity_poly.pdbx_strand_id
1 'polypeptide(L)'
;MLQAQWLFGLFVVVIVIWANFFNSYVKTFETLFLASVVILLGLWPLYRWIGNPGRDAIPVLPMHAGFMALSFGFAGLMPPGQMFTLDWTSEGERQQALVMAGLGLLSLYLGYHLARSIGNSKRVSVSWPLVILPAAYSFLVYVTVPAVLVIKSLVSFAGLNILSEVVDAICTFVVILVIHAAFSGALTRVARRIVLFGLIPYQLIIAGGLAGGTIAGTFVWAVVVGLTYVVTRRRVPYQWILAAAVLVFLLQPIKGEYRALTWGEDVDWSAMKRIQVWVEMGLSYYLDDQSSGVNQVSKGMEKSYDRVNHLMVTAAVIADTPSRQPFLYGESYLPLLTKWIPRLIWPEKPREDLGNRWGRQYGYLGEDDFGTSFNLPWLTEMYMNFGALGVFGVSFLLGVAFRYLSVHFWTRARDAGTYAFGMVIGIPLFFVESNLSLLFGQLIISAISLVIVAYVAARFFPSLFIWKHRDTQRNGIR
;
A
#
# COMPACT_ATOMS: atom_id res chain seq x y z
N MET A 1 18.89 16.29 8.26
CA MET A 1 17.97 15.16 8.59
C MET A 1 17.08 15.51 9.76
N LEU A 2 17.62 16.00 10.89
CA LEU A 2 16.83 16.60 11.97
C LEU A 2 15.84 17.65 11.44
N GLN A 3 16.27 18.53 10.53
CA GLN A 3 15.40 19.52 9.90
C GLN A 3 14.16 18.92 9.22
N ALA A 4 14.29 17.81 8.49
CA ALA A 4 13.14 17.17 7.82
C ALA A 4 12.16 16.53 8.81
N GLN A 5 12.68 15.93 9.88
CA GLN A 5 11.86 15.40 10.96
C GLN A 5 11.08 16.52 11.68
N TRP A 6 11.75 17.62 12.01
CA TRP A 6 11.11 18.78 12.66
C TRP A 6 10.07 19.44 11.76
N LEU A 7 10.36 19.65 10.47
CA LEU A 7 9.41 20.20 9.52
C LEU A 7 8.17 19.29 9.37
N PHE A 8 8.36 17.98 9.30
CA PHE A 8 7.24 17.03 9.27
C PHE A 8 6.41 17.08 10.55
N GLY A 9 7.05 17.05 11.73
CA GLY A 9 6.35 17.15 13.00
C GLY A 9 5.59 18.47 13.17
N LEU A 10 6.22 19.59 12.81
CA LEU A 10 5.59 20.91 12.83
C LEU A 10 4.38 20.96 11.89
N PHE A 11 4.50 20.44 10.67
CA PHE A 11 3.40 20.38 9.71
C PHE A 11 2.19 19.60 10.26
N VAL A 12 2.44 18.43 10.86
CA VAL A 12 1.37 17.61 11.46
C VAL A 12 0.70 18.35 12.61
N VAL A 13 1.48 18.96 13.52
CA VAL A 13 0.94 19.72 14.66
C VAL A 13 0.13 20.93 14.19
N VAL A 14 0.64 21.68 13.21
CA VAL A 14 -0.05 22.85 12.63
C VAL A 14 -1.38 22.42 12.00
N ILE A 15 -1.41 21.33 11.22
CA ILE A 15 -2.66 20.86 10.62
C ILE A 15 -3.65 20.40 11.69
N VAL A 16 -3.20 19.64 12.69
CA VAL A 16 -4.07 19.18 13.78
C VAL A 16 -4.65 20.37 14.55
N ILE A 17 -3.82 21.34 14.94
CA ILE A 17 -4.29 22.57 15.62
C ILE A 17 -5.27 23.32 14.72
N TRP A 18 -4.88 23.58 13.48
CA TRP A 18 -5.74 24.31 12.53
C TRP A 18 -7.09 23.62 12.35
N ALA A 19 -7.10 22.29 12.17
CA ALA A 19 -8.31 21.50 11.99
C ALA A 19 -9.16 21.34 13.27
N ASN A 20 -8.64 21.67 14.46
CA ASN A 20 -9.45 21.71 15.69
C ASN A 20 -10.08 23.09 15.92
N PHE A 21 -9.39 24.17 15.55
CA PHE A 21 -9.87 25.54 15.79
C PHE A 21 -10.67 26.14 14.63
N PHE A 22 -10.37 25.72 13.40
CA PHE A 22 -10.92 26.30 12.17
C PHE A 22 -11.66 25.26 11.33
N ASN A 23 -12.10 24.15 11.94
CA ASN A 23 -12.90 23.17 11.23
C ASN A 23 -14.23 23.79 10.78
N SER A 24 -14.43 23.88 9.47
CA SER A 24 -15.70 24.36 8.89
C SER A 24 -16.81 23.32 8.95
N TYR A 25 -16.48 22.06 9.22
CA TYR A 25 -17.45 20.98 9.36
C TYR A 25 -17.94 20.96 10.81
N VAL A 26 -19.26 20.99 11.00
CA VAL A 26 -19.91 20.99 12.32
C VAL A 26 -19.65 19.65 13.01
N LYS A 27 -18.49 19.52 13.65
CA LYS A 27 -18.02 18.32 14.35
C LYS A 27 -18.00 18.58 15.85
N THR A 28 -18.27 17.53 16.62
CA THR A 28 -18.14 17.59 18.08
C THR A 28 -16.67 17.69 18.47
N PHE A 29 -16.40 18.30 19.64
CA PHE A 29 -15.04 18.39 20.17
C PHE A 29 -14.43 17.00 20.36
N GLU A 30 -15.22 16.04 20.83
CA GLU A 30 -14.83 14.66 21.05
C GLU A 30 -14.34 14.00 19.75
N THR A 31 -15.06 14.19 18.64
CA THR A 31 -14.65 13.65 17.33
C THR A 31 -13.34 14.25 16.86
N LEU A 32 -13.18 15.58 16.95
CA LEU A 32 -11.95 16.25 16.54
C LEU A 32 -10.76 15.84 17.42
N PHE A 33 -10.98 15.69 18.73
CA PHE A 33 -9.97 15.21 19.67
C PHE A 33 -9.55 13.77 19.37
N LEU A 34 -10.50 12.85 19.23
CA LEU A 34 -10.22 11.44 18.91
C LEU A 34 -9.52 11.30 17.55
N ALA A 35 -9.96 12.04 16.54
CA ALA A 35 -9.32 12.12 15.23
C ALA A 35 -7.84 12.55 15.34
N SER A 36 -7.60 13.61 16.11
CA SER A 36 -6.26 14.13 16.38
C SER A 36 -5.36 13.10 17.07
N VAL A 37 -5.91 12.37 18.06
CA VAL A 37 -5.19 11.28 18.75
C VAL A 37 -4.79 10.19 17.75
N VAL A 38 -5.71 9.76 16.88
CA VAL A 38 -5.42 8.74 15.85
C VAL A 38 -4.35 9.22 14.86
N ILE A 39 -4.41 10.48 14.42
CA ILE A 39 -3.40 11.08 13.54
C ILE A 39 -2.02 11.05 14.21
N LEU A 40 -1.92 11.54 15.45
CA LEU A 40 -0.66 11.60 16.18
C LEU A 40 -0.10 10.20 16.46
N LEU A 41 -0.95 9.26 16.89
CA LEU A 41 -0.56 7.86 17.12
C LEU A 41 -0.09 7.19 15.84
N GLY A 42 -0.79 7.37 14.72
CA GLY A 42 -0.46 6.71 13.45
C GLY A 42 0.76 7.32 12.74
N LEU A 43 1.00 8.62 12.87
CA LEU A 43 2.17 9.28 12.25
C LEU A 43 3.43 9.25 13.13
N TRP A 44 3.30 8.93 14.42
CA TRP A 44 4.45 8.85 15.34
C TRP A 44 5.59 7.93 14.87
N PRO A 45 5.34 6.68 14.42
CA PRO A 45 6.42 5.83 13.94
C PRO A 45 7.11 6.37 12.69
N LEU A 46 6.37 7.07 11.82
CA LEU A 46 6.92 7.71 10.62
C LEU A 46 7.81 8.90 10.98
N TYR A 47 7.36 9.76 11.91
CA TYR A 47 8.18 10.83 12.49
C TYR A 47 9.52 10.30 13.03
N ARG A 48 9.46 9.20 13.82
CA ARG A 48 10.64 8.53 14.37
C ARG A 48 11.55 7.95 13.29
N TRP A 49 10.99 7.36 12.23
CA TRP A 49 11.76 6.79 11.13
C TRP A 49 12.44 7.86 10.27
N ILE A 50 11.76 8.98 9.97
CA ILE A 50 12.33 10.12 9.22
C ILE A 50 13.55 10.70 9.95
N GLY A 51 13.49 10.73 11.28
CA GLY A 51 14.55 11.20 12.16
C GLY A 51 15.75 10.26 12.32
N ASN A 52 15.59 8.97 11.99
CA ASN A 52 16.62 7.97 12.22
C ASN A 52 17.79 8.11 11.21
N PRO A 53 19.02 8.43 11.67
CA PRO A 53 20.19 8.57 10.78
C PRO A 53 20.56 7.28 10.05
N GLY A 54 20.20 6.11 10.61
CA GLY A 54 20.48 4.76 10.08
C GLY A 54 19.24 4.07 9.52
N ARG A 55 18.36 4.80 8.81
CA ARG A 55 17.13 4.30 8.17
C ARG A 55 17.34 3.35 6.98
N ASP A 56 18.21 2.36 7.18
CA ASP A 56 18.45 1.29 6.21
C ASP A 56 17.33 0.21 6.26
N ALA A 57 16.30 0.43 7.09
CA ALA A 57 15.17 -0.47 7.28
C ALA A 57 13.94 0.00 6.50
N ILE A 58 13.21 -0.93 5.89
CA ILE A 58 11.97 -0.65 5.17
C ILE A 58 10.88 -0.26 6.21
N PRO A 59 10.23 0.90 6.08
CA PRO A 59 9.33 1.43 7.09
C PRO A 59 7.91 0.82 7.06
N VAL A 60 7.76 -0.51 7.06
CA VAL A 60 6.42 -1.13 6.96
C VAL A 60 5.47 -0.72 8.08
N LEU A 61 5.87 -0.86 9.35
CA LEU A 61 5.03 -0.42 10.47
C LEU A 61 4.71 1.08 10.40
N PRO A 62 5.68 1.99 10.16
CA PRO A 62 5.37 3.40 9.92
C PRO A 62 4.41 3.69 8.77
N MET A 63 4.54 3.00 7.64
CA MET A 63 3.65 3.20 6.49
C MET A 63 2.24 2.70 6.79
N HIS A 64 2.11 1.52 7.43
CA HIS A 64 0.83 0.97 7.86
C HIS A 64 0.13 1.88 8.86
N ALA A 65 0.84 2.33 9.90
CA ALA A 65 0.29 3.24 10.90
C ALA A 65 -0.06 4.61 10.29
N GLY A 66 0.75 5.10 9.35
CA GLY A 66 0.46 6.32 8.61
C GLY A 66 -0.77 6.19 7.71
N PHE A 67 -0.99 5.03 7.11
CA PHE A 67 -2.21 4.72 6.38
C PHE A 67 -3.44 4.70 7.31
N MET A 68 -3.33 4.14 8.51
CA MET A 68 -4.41 4.22 9.52
C MET A 68 -4.69 5.67 9.95
N ALA A 69 -3.65 6.50 10.12
CA ALA A 69 -3.83 7.93 10.40
C ALA A 69 -4.56 8.64 9.25
N LEU A 70 -4.23 8.31 7.99
CA LEU A 70 -4.96 8.79 6.82
C LEU A 70 -6.40 8.28 6.88
N SER A 71 -6.65 6.98 6.81
CA SER A 71 -7.99 6.45 6.62
C SER A 71 -8.99 6.65 7.76
N PHE A 72 -8.51 6.86 8.99
CA PHE A 72 -9.35 7.07 10.18
C PHE A 72 -9.17 8.45 10.79
N GLY A 73 -7.92 8.83 11.10
CA GLY A 73 -7.61 10.06 11.83
C GLY A 73 -8.00 11.31 11.04
N PHE A 74 -7.42 11.51 9.85
CA PHE A 74 -7.79 12.62 8.97
C PHE A 74 -9.26 12.53 8.55
N ALA A 75 -9.86 11.34 8.54
CA ALA A 75 -11.25 11.16 8.14
C ALA A 75 -12.23 11.72 9.17
N GLY A 76 -11.84 11.72 10.45
CA GLY A 76 -12.60 12.40 11.50
C GLY A 76 -12.60 13.93 11.36
N LEU A 77 -11.60 14.51 10.68
CA LEU A 77 -11.50 15.95 10.43
C LEU A 77 -12.28 16.42 9.18
N MET A 78 -12.65 15.48 8.31
CA MET A 78 -13.34 15.71 7.05
C MET A 78 -14.86 15.55 7.23
N PRO A 79 -15.70 16.06 6.31
CA PRO A 79 -17.13 15.86 6.40
C PRO A 79 -17.44 14.36 6.29
N PRO A 80 -18.58 13.89 6.82
CA PRO A 80 -19.04 12.54 6.51
C PRO A 80 -19.09 12.40 4.98
N GLY A 81 -18.40 11.38 4.49
CA GLY A 81 -18.23 11.21 3.05
C GLY A 81 -19.57 10.91 2.40
N GLN A 82 -19.83 11.49 1.23
CA GLN A 82 -21.07 11.26 0.48
C GLN A 82 -21.08 9.90 -0.22
N MET A 83 -19.94 9.19 -0.20
CA MET A 83 -19.81 7.89 -0.82
C MET A 83 -20.72 6.85 -0.17
N PHE A 84 -21.55 6.21 -0.99
CA PHE A 84 -22.47 5.12 -0.62
C PHE A 84 -23.58 5.48 0.36
N THR A 85 -23.99 6.75 0.42
CA THR A 85 -25.11 7.20 1.28
C THR A 85 -24.93 6.79 2.75
N LEU A 86 -23.69 6.71 3.24
CA LEU A 86 -23.34 6.36 4.63
C LEU A 86 -23.60 7.48 5.65
N ASP A 87 -24.27 8.55 5.23
CA ASP A 87 -24.68 9.68 6.08
C ASP A 87 -25.67 9.30 7.19
N TRP A 88 -26.20 8.07 7.17
CA TRP A 88 -27.07 7.57 8.24
C TRP A 88 -26.31 7.22 9.54
N THR A 89 -24.97 7.13 9.49
CA THR A 89 -24.19 6.80 10.70
C THR A 89 -24.22 7.94 11.72
N SER A 90 -24.46 7.60 12.98
CA SER A 90 -24.51 8.58 14.06
C SER A 90 -23.12 9.15 14.36
N GLU A 91 -23.05 10.34 14.96
CA GLU A 91 -21.78 10.88 15.48
C GLU A 91 -21.15 9.93 16.51
N GLY A 92 -21.97 9.26 17.33
CA GLY A 92 -21.51 8.29 18.32
C GLY A 92 -20.83 7.07 17.69
N GLU A 93 -21.38 6.51 16.61
CA GLU A 93 -20.75 5.40 15.87
C GLU A 93 -19.40 5.80 15.25
N ARG A 94 -19.31 7.03 14.74
CA ARG A 94 -18.06 7.58 14.19
C ARG A 94 -17.00 7.79 15.29
N GLN A 95 -17.40 8.27 16.46
CA GLN A 95 -16.53 8.36 17.63
C GLN A 95 -16.07 6.97 18.09
N GLN A 96 -16.97 5.97 18.13
CA GLN A 96 -16.60 4.60 18.46
C GLN A 96 -15.60 4.02 17.46
N ALA A 97 -15.79 4.26 16.16
CA ALA A 97 -14.83 3.83 15.13
C ALA A 97 -13.44 4.48 15.32
N LEU A 98 -13.37 5.76 15.69
CA LEU A 98 -12.10 6.43 16.04
C LEU A 98 -11.45 5.82 17.29
N VAL A 99 -12.24 5.51 18.33
CA VAL A 99 -11.75 4.81 19.52
C VAL A 99 -11.18 3.44 19.15
N MET A 100 -11.87 2.67 18.31
CA MET A 100 -11.39 1.38 17.82
C MET A 100 -10.09 1.53 17.02
N ALA A 101 -9.98 2.54 16.16
CA ALA A 101 -8.75 2.80 15.41
C ALA A 101 -7.57 3.13 16.33
N GLY A 102 -7.79 3.96 17.36
CA GLY A 102 -6.78 4.28 18.37
C GLY A 102 -6.35 3.06 19.19
N LEU A 103 -7.31 2.27 19.69
CA LEU A 103 -7.04 1.04 20.44
C LEU A 103 -6.34 -0.01 19.58
N GLY A 104 -6.73 -0.15 18.30
CA GLY A 104 -6.07 -1.02 17.34
C GLY A 104 -4.60 -0.63 17.15
N LEU A 105 -4.30 0.66 16.95
CA LEU A 105 -2.92 1.16 16.85
C LEU A 105 -2.10 0.90 18.13
N LEU A 106 -2.67 1.17 19.31
CA LEU A 106 -2.00 0.92 20.59
C LEU A 106 -1.72 -0.57 20.79
N SER A 107 -2.68 -1.43 20.47
CA SER A 107 -2.52 -2.88 20.56
C SER A 107 -1.48 -3.42 19.56
N LEU A 108 -1.48 -2.90 18.33
CA LEU A 108 -0.45 -3.18 17.33
C LEU A 108 0.95 -2.82 17.86
N TYR A 109 1.11 -1.65 18.48
CA TYR A 109 2.38 -1.23 19.05
C TYR A 109 2.79 -2.08 20.25
N LEU A 110 1.83 -2.46 21.10
CA LEU A 110 2.05 -3.34 22.23
C LEU A 110 2.57 -4.71 21.76
N GLY A 111 1.90 -5.34 20.80
CA GLY A 111 2.34 -6.60 20.20
C GLY A 111 3.72 -6.50 19.56
N TYR A 112 3.96 -5.42 18.80
CA TYR A 112 5.25 -5.17 18.15
C TYR A 112 6.41 -5.00 19.14
N HIS A 113 6.16 -4.36 20.29
CA HIS A 113 7.18 -4.14 21.31
C HIS A 113 7.36 -5.29 22.29
N LEU A 114 6.30 -6.03 22.65
CA LEU A 114 6.43 -7.22 23.49
C LEU A 114 7.10 -8.37 22.75
N ALA A 115 6.90 -8.49 21.44
CA ALA A 115 7.62 -9.42 20.58
C ALA A 115 9.11 -9.06 20.35
N ARG A 116 9.66 -8.06 21.06
CA ARG A 116 11.10 -7.73 20.98
C ARG A 116 11.98 -8.92 21.36
N SER A 117 11.57 -9.73 22.34
CA SER A 117 12.28 -10.92 22.80
C SER A 117 12.35 -12.01 21.72
N ILE A 118 11.27 -12.22 20.97
CA ILE A 118 11.19 -13.14 19.83
C ILE A 118 12.24 -12.76 18.75
N GLY A 119 12.54 -11.47 18.63
CA GLY A 119 13.52 -10.92 17.67
C GLY A 119 14.96 -10.79 18.19
N ASN A 120 15.26 -11.13 19.45
CA ASN A 120 16.63 -11.02 20.01
C ASN A 120 17.53 -12.22 19.67
N SER A 121 17.03 -13.19 18.89
CA SER A 121 17.86 -14.16 18.19
C SER A 121 18.74 -13.42 17.19
N LYS A 122 19.99 -13.12 17.57
CA LYS A 122 21.03 -12.44 16.77
C LYS A 122 21.39 -13.16 15.44
N ARG A 123 20.64 -14.15 14.96
CA ARG A 123 21.11 -15.14 13.97
C ARG A 123 20.23 -15.35 12.73
N VAL A 124 19.06 -14.73 12.58
CA VAL A 124 18.19 -15.02 11.41
C VAL A 124 17.73 -13.74 10.72
N SER A 125 18.63 -13.00 10.09
CA SER A 125 18.20 -12.13 8.99
C SER A 125 18.02 -13.00 7.75
N VAL A 126 16.81 -13.08 7.21
CA VAL A 126 16.58 -13.71 5.91
C VAL A 126 17.13 -12.76 4.85
N SER A 127 18.39 -12.95 4.48
CA SER A 127 18.97 -12.24 3.35
C SER A 127 18.51 -12.86 2.05
N TRP A 128 18.30 -12.05 1.02
CA TRP A 128 18.09 -12.57 -0.32
C TRP A 128 19.22 -13.56 -0.68
N PRO A 129 18.90 -14.78 -1.16
CA PRO A 129 19.87 -15.86 -1.27
C PRO A 129 20.87 -15.65 -2.41
N LEU A 130 20.66 -14.69 -3.31
CA LEU A 130 21.60 -14.40 -4.39
C LEU A 130 22.53 -13.24 -4.08
N VAL A 131 23.79 -13.42 -4.42
CA VAL A 131 24.72 -12.32 -4.70
C VAL A 131 24.57 -11.94 -6.16
N ILE A 132 24.29 -10.67 -6.42
CA ILE A 132 24.14 -10.11 -7.77
C ILE A 132 25.50 -9.54 -8.19
N LEU A 133 26.09 -10.11 -9.23
CA LEU A 133 27.39 -9.66 -9.74
C LEU A 133 27.25 -8.36 -10.56
N PRO A 134 28.31 -7.54 -10.67
CA PRO A 134 28.24 -6.29 -11.45
C PRO A 134 27.76 -6.48 -12.90
N ALA A 135 28.21 -7.56 -13.57
CA ALA A 135 27.77 -7.90 -14.92
C ALA A 135 26.26 -8.24 -15.00
N ALA A 136 25.66 -8.73 -13.92
CA ALA A 136 24.24 -9.09 -13.87
C ALA A 136 23.33 -7.86 -13.97
N TYR A 137 23.77 -6.67 -13.56
CA TYR A 137 22.95 -5.47 -13.64
C TYR A 137 22.61 -5.05 -15.07
N SER A 138 23.56 -5.18 -16.00
CA SER A 138 23.29 -4.94 -17.41
C SER A 138 22.31 -5.98 -17.97
N PHE A 139 22.53 -7.26 -17.65
CA PHE A 139 21.60 -8.33 -18.03
C PHE A 139 20.18 -8.09 -17.50
N LEU A 140 20.06 -7.70 -16.23
CA LEU A 140 18.77 -7.39 -15.60
C LEU A 140 18.03 -6.26 -16.31
N VAL A 141 18.72 -5.18 -16.68
CA VAL A 141 18.09 -4.02 -17.34
C VAL A 141 17.75 -4.30 -18.81
N TYR A 142 18.67 -4.90 -19.58
CA TYR A 142 18.49 -5.05 -21.02
C TYR A 142 17.74 -6.31 -21.43
N VAL A 143 17.75 -7.36 -20.60
CA VAL A 143 17.16 -8.67 -20.94
C VAL A 143 16.02 -8.99 -19.98
N THR A 144 16.29 -9.01 -18.67
CA THR A 144 15.30 -9.50 -17.71
C THR A 144 14.08 -8.60 -17.63
N VAL A 145 14.25 -7.27 -17.47
CA VAL A 145 13.13 -6.32 -17.37
C VAL A 145 12.20 -6.39 -18.59
N PRO A 146 12.68 -6.27 -19.84
CA PRO A 146 11.81 -6.44 -21.01
C PRO A 146 11.11 -7.80 -21.03
N ALA A 147 11.84 -8.89 -20.74
CA ALA A 147 11.28 -10.24 -20.75
C ALA A 147 10.14 -10.40 -19.73
N VAL A 148 10.31 -9.96 -18.48
CA VAL A 148 9.25 -10.09 -17.48
C VAL A 148 8.05 -9.20 -17.79
N LEU A 149 8.24 -8.01 -18.36
CA LEU A 149 7.12 -7.15 -18.80
C LEU A 149 6.34 -7.80 -19.96
N VAL A 150 7.03 -8.42 -20.93
CA VAL A 150 6.37 -9.16 -22.02
C VAL A 150 5.60 -10.36 -21.46
N ILE A 151 6.21 -11.15 -20.57
CA ILE A 151 5.56 -12.30 -19.93
C ILE A 151 4.31 -11.85 -19.17
N LYS A 152 4.38 -10.75 -18.42
CA LYS A 152 3.23 -10.17 -17.73
C LYS A 152 2.09 -9.84 -18.69
N SER A 153 2.39 -9.16 -19.79
CA SER A 153 1.39 -8.83 -20.81
C SER A 153 0.76 -10.09 -21.43
N LEU A 154 1.57 -11.12 -21.73
CA LEU A 154 1.07 -12.38 -22.29
C LEU A 154 0.19 -13.15 -21.30
N VAL A 155 0.59 -13.24 -20.02
CA VAL A 155 -0.19 -13.91 -18.98
C VAL A 155 -1.51 -13.19 -18.73
N SER A 156 -1.48 -11.85 -18.72
CA SER A 156 -2.68 -11.02 -18.63
C SER A 156 -3.61 -11.25 -19.83
N PHE A 157 -3.07 -11.27 -21.04
CA PHE A 157 -3.83 -11.52 -22.27
C PHE A 157 -4.47 -12.92 -22.28
N ALA A 158 -3.75 -13.93 -21.78
CA ALA A 158 -4.22 -15.30 -21.71
C ALA A 158 -5.25 -15.56 -20.58
N GLY A 159 -5.54 -14.58 -19.71
CA GLY A 159 -6.49 -14.73 -18.61
C GLY A 159 -6.05 -15.72 -17.51
N LEU A 160 -4.74 -15.94 -17.37
CA LEU A 160 -4.19 -16.95 -16.45
C LEU A 160 -4.03 -16.39 -15.03
N ASN A 161 -5.15 -16.20 -14.33
CA ASN A 161 -5.22 -15.51 -13.03
C ASN A 161 -4.33 -16.10 -11.91
N ILE A 162 -3.99 -17.39 -11.95
CA ILE A 162 -3.10 -17.99 -10.94
C ILE A 162 -1.64 -17.60 -11.22
N LEU A 163 -1.26 -17.52 -12.50
CA LEU A 163 0.10 -17.16 -12.91
C LEU A 163 0.33 -15.65 -12.83
N SER A 164 -0.71 -14.83 -12.91
CA SER A 164 -0.59 -13.38 -12.84
C SER A 164 0.00 -12.91 -11.50
N GLU A 165 -0.45 -13.44 -10.35
CA GLU A 165 0.10 -13.08 -9.03
C GLU A 165 1.60 -13.42 -8.92
N VAL A 166 2.00 -14.59 -9.41
CA VAL A 166 3.40 -15.04 -9.41
C VAL A 166 4.25 -14.14 -10.31
N VAL A 167 3.78 -13.88 -11.54
CA VAL A 167 4.49 -13.03 -12.50
C VAL A 167 4.56 -11.59 -12.01
N ASP A 168 3.52 -11.08 -11.37
CA ASP A 168 3.49 -9.75 -10.78
C ASP A 168 4.52 -9.60 -9.65
N ALA A 169 4.63 -10.59 -8.77
CA ALA A 169 5.65 -10.60 -7.73
C ALA A 169 7.08 -10.55 -8.32
N ILE A 170 7.34 -11.35 -9.36
CA ILE A 170 8.63 -11.38 -10.06
C ILE A 170 8.92 -10.05 -10.76
N CYS A 171 7.95 -9.52 -11.51
CA CYS A 171 8.08 -8.24 -12.19
C CYS A 171 8.39 -7.12 -11.19
N THR A 172 7.61 -7.07 -10.11
CA THR A 172 7.77 -6.05 -9.06
C THR A 172 9.14 -6.15 -8.41
N PHE A 173 9.60 -7.37 -8.10
CA PHE A 173 10.93 -7.61 -7.57
C PHE A 173 12.04 -7.08 -8.49
N VAL A 174 12.03 -7.49 -9.77
CA VAL A 174 13.08 -7.11 -10.73
C VAL A 174 13.09 -5.59 -10.94
N VAL A 175 11.92 -4.97 -11.04
CA VAL A 175 11.79 -3.51 -11.22
C VAL A 175 12.33 -2.76 -10.01
N ILE A 176 11.96 -3.15 -8.78
CA ILE A 176 12.48 -2.51 -7.57
C ILE A 176 13.99 -2.70 -7.45
N LEU A 177 14.51 -3.88 -7.78
CA LEU A 177 15.93 -4.20 -7.76
C LEU A 177 16.71 -3.24 -8.68
N VAL A 178 16.28 -3.06 -9.94
CA VAL A 178 16.99 -2.16 -10.87
C VAL A 178 16.81 -0.68 -10.52
N ILE A 179 15.68 -0.28 -9.95
CA ILE A 179 15.48 1.10 -9.43
C ILE A 179 16.45 1.36 -8.28
N HIS A 180 16.55 0.43 -7.33
CA HIS A 180 17.51 0.52 -6.23
C HIS A 180 18.95 0.61 -6.77
N ALA A 181 19.31 -0.25 -7.73
CA ALA A 181 20.62 -0.23 -8.39
C ALA A 181 20.91 1.10 -9.12
N ALA A 182 19.89 1.72 -9.73
CA ALA A 182 20.01 3.01 -10.40
C ALA A 182 20.31 4.14 -9.40
N PHE A 183 19.63 4.16 -8.26
CA PHE A 183 19.85 5.17 -7.22
C PHE A 183 21.14 4.94 -6.42
N SER A 184 21.57 3.69 -6.26
CA SER A 184 22.82 3.34 -5.58
C SER A 184 24.05 3.61 -6.45
N GLY A 185 23.87 3.81 -7.76
CA GLY A 185 24.96 4.02 -8.71
C GLY A 185 25.64 2.74 -9.17
N ALA A 186 25.02 1.58 -8.97
CA ALA A 186 25.55 0.28 -9.40
C ALA A 186 25.41 0.04 -10.92
N LEU A 187 24.53 0.79 -11.60
CA LEU A 187 24.29 0.66 -13.04
C LEU A 187 25.29 1.48 -13.88
N THR A 188 25.53 1.02 -15.12
CA THR A 188 26.21 1.82 -16.14
C THR A 188 25.43 3.10 -16.46
N ARG A 189 26.09 4.13 -17.02
CA ARG A 189 25.44 5.41 -17.36
C ARG A 189 24.21 5.25 -18.26
N VAL A 190 24.28 4.35 -19.24
CA VAL A 190 23.17 4.09 -20.18
C VAL A 190 22.03 3.35 -19.47
N ALA A 191 22.33 2.24 -18.78
CA ALA A 191 21.33 1.47 -18.05
C ALA A 191 20.62 2.32 -16.99
N ARG A 192 21.36 3.18 -16.28
CA ARG A 192 20.80 4.13 -15.33
C ARG A 192 19.83 5.12 -15.98
N ARG A 193 20.16 5.67 -17.15
CA ARG A 193 19.25 6.58 -17.88
C ARG A 193 17.98 5.86 -18.33
N ILE A 194 18.09 4.62 -18.81
CA ILE A 194 16.94 3.80 -19.19
C ILE A 194 16.02 3.56 -17.99
N VAL A 195 16.58 3.23 -16.82
CA VAL A 195 15.76 3.02 -15.62
C VAL A 195 15.08 4.32 -15.17
N LEU A 196 15.81 5.43 -15.12
CA LEU A 196 15.29 6.71 -14.61
C LEU A 196 14.29 7.39 -15.55
N PHE A 197 14.54 7.36 -16.86
CA PHE A 197 13.76 8.10 -17.86
C PHE A 197 12.88 7.20 -18.74
N GLY A 198 13.05 5.88 -18.67
CA GLY A 198 12.19 4.91 -19.36
C GLY A 198 11.35 4.12 -18.35
N LEU A 199 11.99 3.31 -17.51
CA LEU A 199 11.28 2.36 -16.65
C LEU A 199 10.42 3.03 -15.57
N ILE A 200 10.94 4.02 -14.83
CA ILE A 200 10.15 4.70 -13.79
C ILE A 200 8.93 5.42 -14.39
N PRO A 201 9.05 6.23 -15.46
CA PRO A 201 7.89 6.81 -16.13
C PRO A 201 6.91 5.75 -16.65
N TYR A 202 7.41 4.66 -17.25
CA TYR A 202 6.57 3.54 -17.67
C TYR A 202 5.76 2.96 -16.49
N GLN A 203 6.40 2.76 -15.33
CA GLN A 203 5.71 2.25 -14.14
C GLN A 203 4.66 3.22 -13.61
N LEU A 204 4.94 4.51 -13.58
CA LEU A 204 3.99 5.51 -13.07
C LEU A 204 2.84 5.76 -14.04
N ILE A 205 3.10 5.80 -15.34
CA ILE A 205 2.13 6.24 -16.34
C ILE A 205 1.32 5.08 -16.90
N ILE A 206 2.00 4.01 -17.30
CA ILE A 206 1.38 2.89 -18.02
C ILE A 206 1.04 1.77 -17.05
N ALA A 207 2.03 1.20 -16.36
CA ALA A 207 1.78 0.02 -15.51
C ALA A 207 0.98 0.34 -14.23
N GLY A 208 1.15 1.54 -13.67
CA GLY A 208 0.32 2.09 -12.58
C GLY A 208 -1.08 2.52 -13.04
N GLY A 209 -1.30 2.54 -14.35
CA GLY A 209 -2.57 2.77 -15.02
C GLY A 209 -3.05 4.22 -15.00
N LEU A 210 -2.16 5.20 -14.77
CA LEU A 210 -2.51 6.61 -14.94
C LEU A 210 -3.10 6.88 -16.33
N ALA A 211 -2.49 6.34 -17.39
CA ALA A 211 -3.05 6.46 -18.75
C ALA A 211 -4.43 5.77 -18.90
N GLY A 212 -4.78 4.83 -18.03
CA GLY A 212 -6.09 4.16 -18.02
C GLY A 212 -7.10 4.77 -17.05
N GLY A 213 -6.78 5.91 -16.41
CA GLY A 213 -7.65 6.53 -15.43
C GLY A 213 -7.60 5.88 -14.03
N THR A 214 -6.54 5.14 -13.67
CA THR A 214 -6.34 4.62 -12.30
C THR A 214 -5.22 5.38 -11.58
N ILE A 215 -5.52 5.90 -10.39
CA ILE A 215 -4.55 6.64 -9.57
C ILE A 215 -3.87 5.73 -8.54
N ALA A 216 -4.58 4.72 -8.01
CA ALA A 216 -4.08 3.88 -6.92
C ALA A 216 -2.76 3.17 -7.26
N GLY A 217 -2.66 2.53 -8.43
CA GLY A 217 -1.43 1.86 -8.88
C GLY A 217 -0.26 2.83 -9.03
N THR A 218 -0.50 4.00 -9.62
CA THR A 218 0.48 5.09 -9.76
C THR A 218 0.97 5.59 -8.40
N PHE A 219 0.06 5.75 -7.44
CA PHE A 219 0.40 6.16 -6.08
C PHE A 219 1.27 5.11 -5.36
N VAL A 220 0.93 3.82 -5.47
CA VAL A 220 1.76 2.73 -4.94
C VAL A 220 3.17 2.79 -5.53
N TRP A 221 3.30 2.92 -6.84
CA TRP A 221 4.62 3.04 -7.49
C TRP A 221 5.37 4.31 -7.10
N ALA A 222 4.69 5.45 -6.92
CA ALA A 222 5.29 6.67 -6.43
C ALA A 222 5.86 6.50 -5.01
N VAL A 223 5.13 5.82 -4.12
CA VAL A 223 5.62 5.46 -2.78
C VAL A 223 6.80 4.50 -2.86
N VAL A 224 6.76 3.48 -3.72
CA VAL A 224 7.87 2.53 -3.91
C VAL A 224 9.13 3.24 -4.39
N VAL A 225 9.03 4.10 -5.42
CA VAL A 225 10.16 4.89 -5.94
C VAL A 225 10.66 5.87 -4.89
N GLY A 226 9.76 6.57 -4.20
CA GLY A 226 10.08 7.51 -3.13
C GLY A 226 10.81 6.86 -1.96
N LEU A 227 10.30 5.75 -1.43
CA LEU A 227 10.94 4.99 -0.36
C LEU A 227 12.31 4.46 -0.78
N THR A 228 12.42 3.94 -2.02
CA THR A 228 13.70 3.47 -2.56
C THR A 228 14.71 4.62 -2.65
N TYR A 229 14.29 5.79 -3.10
CA TYR A 229 15.13 6.98 -3.08
C TYR A 229 15.55 7.38 -1.67
N VAL A 230 14.61 7.40 -0.71
CA VAL A 230 14.89 7.79 0.69
C VAL A 230 15.87 6.82 1.35
N VAL A 231 15.69 5.52 1.18
CA VAL A 231 16.57 4.50 1.77
C VAL A 231 17.96 4.58 1.14
N THR A 232 18.05 4.68 -0.19
CA THR A 232 19.34 4.66 -0.90
C THR A 232 20.10 5.99 -0.81
N ARG A 233 19.42 7.14 -0.90
CA ARG A 233 20.04 8.48 -0.92
C ARG A 233 20.01 9.17 0.44
N ARG A 234 19.30 8.60 1.42
CA ARG A 234 19.13 9.13 2.79
C ARG A 234 18.54 10.54 2.84
N ARG A 235 17.85 10.98 1.79
CA ARG A 235 17.22 12.30 1.66
C ARG A 235 15.73 12.15 1.34
N VAL A 236 14.89 12.97 1.95
CA VAL A 236 13.45 12.99 1.70
C VAL A 236 13.16 13.85 0.47
N PRO A 237 12.60 13.31 -0.62
CA PRO A 237 12.33 14.05 -1.84
C PRO A 237 10.99 14.80 -1.73
N TYR A 238 10.93 15.84 -0.90
CA TYR A 238 9.69 16.60 -0.63
C TYR A 238 9.05 17.18 -1.91
N GLN A 239 9.87 17.55 -2.90
CA GLN A 239 9.39 18.03 -4.20
C GLN A 239 8.56 16.96 -4.93
N TRP A 240 8.95 15.69 -4.86
CA TRP A 240 8.24 14.60 -5.51
C TRP A 240 6.95 14.24 -4.77
N ILE A 241 6.99 14.30 -3.43
CA ILE A 241 5.80 14.11 -2.59
C ILE A 241 4.77 15.20 -2.90
N LEU A 242 5.21 16.46 -2.99
CA LEU A 242 4.34 17.58 -3.35
C LEU A 242 3.78 17.42 -4.77
N ALA A 243 4.63 17.06 -5.75
CA ALA A 243 4.18 16.82 -7.12
C ALA A 243 3.14 15.68 -7.22
N ALA A 244 3.35 14.58 -6.48
CA ALA A 244 2.39 13.48 -6.43
C ALA A 244 1.07 13.90 -5.76
N ALA A 245 1.13 14.66 -4.67
CA ALA A 245 -0.06 15.18 -3.99
C ALA A 245 -0.86 16.11 -4.91
N VAL A 246 -0.20 17.02 -5.62
CA VAL A 246 -0.82 17.90 -6.61
C VAL A 246 -1.45 17.10 -7.75
N LEU A 247 -0.75 16.08 -8.28
CA LEU A 247 -1.28 15.24 -9.35
C LEU A 247 -2.56 14.49 -8.92
N VAL A 248 -2.55 13.92 -7.72
CA VAL A 248 -3.73 13.23 -7.16
C VAL A 248 -4.89 14.21 -7.01
N PHE A 249 -4.64 15.37 -6.39
CA PHE A 249 -5.64 16.41 -6.19
C PHE A 249 -6.25 16.92 -7.51
N LEU A 250 -5.41 17.11 -8.53
CA LEU A 250 -5.86 17.59 -9.84
C LEU A 250 -6.71 16.56 -10.60
N LEU A 251 -6.32 15.28 -10.57
CA LEU A 251 -6.89 14.28 -11.48
C LEU A 251 -7.98 13.41 -10.84
N GLN A 252 -8.03 13.31 -9.52
CA GLN A 252 -8.92 12.38 -8.83
C GLN A 252 -10.42 12.72 -8.95
N PRO A 253 -10.87 14.00 -8.82
CA PRO A 253 -12.29 14.32 -8.83
C PRO A 253 -12.99 13.99 -10.16
N ILE A 254 -12.28 14.16 -11.27
CA ILE A 254 -12.80 14.00 -12.64
C ILE A 254 -12.60 12.60 -13.23
N LYS A 255 -12.03 11.67 -12.45
CA LYS A 255 -11.70 10.32 -12.88
C LYS A 255 -12.90 9.57 -13.48
N GLY A 256 -14.10 9.78 -12.94
CA GLY A 256 -15.33 9.15 -13.43
C GLY A 256 -15.68 9.60 -14.85
N GLU A 257 -15.72 10.91 -15.07
CA GLU A 257 -15.98 11.55 -16.38
C GLU A 257 -14.92 11.14 -17.41
N TYR A 258 -13.65 11.16 -17.00
CA TYR A 258 -12.54 10.72 -17.84
C TYR A 258 -12.69 9.26 -18.31
N ARG A 259 -13.11 8.36 -17.43
CA ARG A 259 -13.32 6.94 -17.77
C ARG A 259 -14.53 6.76 -18.67
N ALA A 260 -15.61 7.49 -18.42
CA ALA A 260 -16.80 7.45 -19.29
C ALA A 260 -16.44 7.84 -20.73
N LEU A 261 -15.50 8.79 -20.91
CA LEU A 261 -15.02 9.22 -22.22
C LEU A 261 -14.02 8.24 -22.87
N THR A 262 -13.12 7.63 -22.09
CA THR A 262 -11.96 6.87 -22.62
C THR A 262 -12.12 5.35 -22.61
N TRP A 263 -13.12 4.81 -21.92
CA TRP A 263 -13.40 3.38 -21.88
C TRP A 263 -14.45 2.93 -22.90
N GLY A 264 -15.05 3.87 -23.66
CA GLY A 264 -15.92 3.55 -24.79
C GLY A 264 -15.13 2.90 -25.95
N GLU A 265 -15.82 2.03 -26.71
CA GLU A 265 -15.20 1.21 -27.76
C GLU A 265 -14.85 1.99 -29.04
N ASP A 266 -15.31 3.22 -29.18
CA ASP A 266 -15.31 3.93 -30.48
C ASP A 266 -14.00 4.67 -30.83
N VAL A 267 -13.03 4.78 -29.92
CA VAL A 267 -11.81 5.57 -30.17
C VAL A 267 -10.56 4.92 -29.58
N ASP A 268 -9.59 4.60 -30.46
CA ASP A 268 -8.26 4.11 -30.04
C ASP A 268 -7.37 5.26 -29.57
N TRP A 269 -7.42 5.54 -28.27
CA TRP A 269 -6.65 6.61 -27.66
C TRP A 269 -5.22 6.20 -27.35
N SER A 270 -4.23 6.86 -27.98
CA SER A 270 -2.82 6.73 -27.57
C SER A 270 -2.60 7.17 -26.12
N ALA A 271 -1.64 6.55 -25.41
CA ALA A 271 -1.34 6.86 -24.01
C ALA A 271 -1.02 8.35 -23.77
N MET A 272 -0.35 9.01 -24.72
CA MET A 272 -0.05 10.45 -24.63
C MET A 272 -1.33 11.29 -24.69
N LYS A 273 -2.23 11.00 -25.64
CA LYS A 273 -3.48 11.74 -25.78
C LYS A 273 -4.39 11.52 -24.57
N ARG A 274 -4.42 10.29 -24.03
CA ARG A 274 -5.11 9.95 -22.78
C ARG A 274 -4.68 10.83 -21.60
N ILE A 275 -3.37 11.06 -21.44
CA ILE A 275 -2.84 11.92 -20.37
C ILE A 275 -3.17 13.38 -20.62
N GLN A 276 -3.01 13.86 -21.86
CA GLN A 276 -3.33 15.24 -22.23
C GLN A 276 -4.79 15.57 -21.90
N VAL A 277 -5.73 14.72 -22.35
CA VAL A 277 -7.16 14.90 -22.07
C VAL A 277 -7.43 14.89 -20.57
N TRP A 278 -6.82 13.98 -19.80
CA TRP A 278 -7.06 13.93 -18.36
C TRP A 278 -6.56 15.19 -17.64
N VAL A 279 -5.37 15.68 -18.00
CA VAL A 279 -4.80 16.91 -17.43
C VAL A 279 -5.61 18.13 -17.83
N GLU A 280 -6.03 18.23 -19.09
CA GLU A 280 -6.88 19.32 -19.59
C GLU A 280 -8.21 19.37 -18.83
N MET A 281 -8.88 18.22 -18.68
CA MET A 281 -10.11 18.12 -17.88
C MET A 281 -9.87 18.49 -16.41
N GLY A 282 -8.73 18.09 -15.84
CA GLY A 282 -8.42 18.35 -14.43
C GLY A 282 -8.18 19.83 -14.20
N LEU A 283 -7.47 20.48 -15.11
CA LEU A 283 -7.25 21.93 -15.07
C LEU A 283 -8.57 22.68 -15.30
N SER A 284 -9.38 22.30 -16.28
CA SER A 284 -10.66 22.96 -16.54
C SER A 284 -11.61 22.85 -15.35
N TYR A 285 -11.63 21.71 -14.64
CA TYR A 285 -12.46 21.53 -13.44
C TYR A 285 -12.19 22.59 -12.36
N TYR A 286 -10.93 23.00 -12.17
CA TYR A 286 -10.59 24.01 -11.16
C TYR A 286 -10.56 25.46 -11.71
N LEU A 287 -10.37 25.64 -13.01
CA LEU A 287 -10.23 26.96 -13.64
C LEU A 287 -11.53 27.52 -14.22
N ASP A 288 -12.60 26.73 -14.32
CA ASP A 288 -13.87 27.19 -14.87
C ASP A 288 -14.55 28.22 -13.94
N ASP A 289 -14.77 29.42 -14.48
CA ASP A 289 -15.11 30.66 -13.75
C ASP A 289 -16.59 30.71 -13.30
N GLN A 290 -17.41 29.77 -13.78
CA GLN A 290 -18.86 29.71 -13.55
C GLN A 290 -19.27 29.34 -12.11
N SER A 291 -18.33 28.92 -11.26
CA SER A 291 -18.59 28.72 -9.84
C SER A 291 -17.39 29.21 -9.02
N SER A 292 -17.67 29.89 -7.90
CA SER A 292 -16.62 30.42 -7.01
C SER A 292 -15.56 29.35 -6.74
N GLY A 293 -14.34 29.51 -7.27
CA GLY A 293 -13.33 28.45 -7.34
C GLY A 293 -13.00 27.77 -6.00
N VAL A 294 -13.20 28.46 -4.88
CA VAL A 294 -13.06 27.93 -3.51
C VAL A 294 -14.02 26.74 -3.24
N ASN A 295 -15.24 26.79 -3.78
CA ASN A 295 -16.23 25.71 -3.62
C ASN A 295 -15.89 24.48 -4.47
N GLN A 296 -15.19 24.64 -5.61
CA GLN A 296 -14.73 23.52 -6.42
C GLN A 296 -13.50 22.83 -5.80
N VAL A 297 -12.58 23.63 -5.24
CA VAL A 297 -11.41 23.13 -4.50
C VAL A 297 -11.84 22.27 -3.31
N SER A 298 -12.74 22.77 -2.46
CA SER A 298 -13.27 22.01 -1.31
C SER A 298 -13.97 20.72 -1.74
N LYS A 299 -14.89 20.78 -2.71
CA LYS A 299 -15.56 19.58 -3.26
C LYS A 299 -14.59 18.57 -3.88
N GLY A 300 -13.56 19.04 -4.57
CA GLY A 300 -12.50 18.21 -5.13
C GLY A 300 -11.68 17.50 -4.04
N MET A 301 -11.36 18.21 -2.95
CA MET A 301 -10.69 17.62 -1.78
C MET A 301 -11.57 16.55 -1.12
N GLU A 302 -12.85 16.84 -0.91
CA GLU A 302 -13.81 15.91 -0.28
C GLU A 302 -13.95 14.61 -1.11
N LYS A 303 -14.23 14.72 -2.42
CA LYS A 303 -14.31 13.56 -3.32
C LYS A 303 -13.02 12.75 -3.37
N SER A 304 -11.87 13.42 -3.30
CA SER A 304 -10.58 12.75 -3.29
C SER A 304 -10.36 11.97 -2.00
N TYR A 305 -10.81 12.54 -0.90
CA TYR A 305 -10.63 11.99 0.43
C TYR A 305 -11.56 10.80 0.72
N ASP A 306 -12.81 10.85 0.24
CA ASP A 306 -13.81 9.78 0.43
C ASP A 306 -13.31 8.39 0.00
N ARG A 307 -12.38 8.34 -0.96
CA ARG A 307 -11.78 7.09 -1.45
C ARG A 307 -10.92 6.34 -0.44
N VAL A 308 -10.34 7.06 0.51
CA VAL A 308 -9.47 6.49 1.55
C VAL A 308 -10.15 6.53 2.93
N ASN A 309 -11.40 6.99 3.00
CA ASN A 309 -12.17 7.15 4.23
C ASN A 309 -12.74 5.82 4.73
N HIS A 310 -11.94 5.09 5.52
CA HIS A 310 -12.39 3.84 6.15
C HIS A 310 -13.17 4.06 7.46
N LEU A 311 -13.17 5.29 7.97
CA LEU A 311 -13.89 5.64 9.19
C LEU A 311 -15.39 5.43 9.03
N MET A 312 -15.98 5.90 7.92
CA MET A 312 -17.43 5.78 7.69
C MET A 312 -17.86 4.32 7.53
N VAL A 313 -17.08 3.53 6.78
CA VAL A 313 -17.33 2.10 6.60
C VAL A 313 -17.28 1.36 7.94
N THR A 314 -16.30 1.68 8.78
CA THR A 314 -16.19 1.05 10.11
C THR A 314 -17.30 1.48 11.05
N ALA A 315 -17.72 2.76 11.02
CA ALA A 315 -18.83 3.26 11.81
C ALA A 315 -20.14 2.55 11.45
N ALA A 316 -20.42 2.38 10.15
CA ALA A 316 -21.59 1.66 9.67
C ALA A 316 -21.59 0.19 10.12
N VAL A 317 -20.44 -0.48 10.02
CA VAL A 317 -20.29 -1.86 10.52
C VAL A 317 -20.49 -1.95 12.03
N ILE A 318 -20.01 -0.97 12.80
CA ILE A 318 -20.25 -0.89 14.26
C ILE A 318 -21.74 -0.74 14.56
N ALA A 319 -22.46 0.07 13.79
CA ALA A 319 -23.90 0.27 13.95
C ALA A 319 -24.69 -1.02 13.68
N ASP A 320 -24.30 -1.76 12.65
CA ASP A 320 -25.01 -2.97 12.20
C ASP A 320 -24.58 -4.24 12.93
N THR A 321 -23.38 -4.29 13.52
CA THR A 321 -22.81 -5.52 14.12
C THR A 321 -22.67 -5.38 15.64
N PRO A 322 -23.28 -6.26 16.46
CA PRO A 322 -23.90 -7.54 16.10
C PRO A 322 -25.43 -7.48 15.90
N SER A 323 -26.04 -6.30 15.95
CA SER A 323 -27.50 -6.14 16.11
C SER A 323 -28.31 -6.57 14.87
N ARG A 324 -27.85 -6.18 13.68
CA ARG A 324 -28.47 -6.52 12.38
C ARG A 324 -27.69 -7.63 11.65
N GLN A 325 -26.37 -7.64 11.80
CA GLN A 325 -25.48 -8.64 11.23
C GLN A 325 -24.75 -9.37 12.36
N PRO A 326 -24.74 -10.71 12.39
CA PRO A 326 -23.99 -11.44 13.41
C PRO A 326 -22.48 -11.27 13.19
N PHE A 327 -21.71 -11.48 14.26
CA PHE A 327 -20.26 -11.61 14.13
C PHE A 327 -19.89 -12.78 13.19
N LEU A 328 -18.80 -12.63 12.44
CA LEU A 328 -18.27 -13.68 11.56
C LEU A 328 -17.47 -14.77 12.29
N TYR A 329 -17.10 -14.54 13.56
CA TYR A 329 -16.38 -15.50 14.41
C TYR A 329 -15.11 -16.12 13.78
N GLY A 330 -14.40 -15.36 12.94
CA GLY A 330 -13.15 -15.79 12.30
C GLY A 330 -13.32 -16.39 10.90
N GLU A 331 -14.54 -16.50 10.37
CA GLU A 331 -14.80 -17.06 9.04
C GLU A 331 -13.99 -16.34 7.95
N SER A 332 -13.86 -15.01 8.06
CA SER A 332 -13.10 -14.21 7.08
C SER A 332 -11.60 -14.54 7.07
N TYR A 333 -11.08 -15.16 8.12
CA TYR A 333 -9.67 -15.51 8.27
C TYR A 333 -9.36 -16.94 7.82
N LEU A 334 -10.36 -17.81 7.64
CA LEU A 334 -10.15 -19.18 7.16
C LEU A 334 -9.34 -19.29 5.86
N PRO A 335 -9.49 -18.39 4.86
CA PRO A 335 -8.70 -18.46 3.65
C PRO A 335 -7.18 -18.32 3.87
N LEU A 336 -6.72 -17.76 5.01
CA LEU A 336 -5.28 -17.73 5.34
C LEU A 336 -4.65 -19.13 5.36
N LEU A 337 -5.42 -20.12 5.81
CA LEU A 337 -4.95 -21.50 5.96
C LEU A 337 -4.92 -22.25 4.63
N THR A 338 -5.69 -21.80 3.64
CA THR A 338 -5.93 -22.54 2.39
C THR A 338 -5.40 -21.82 1.14
N LYS A 339 -5.18 -20.50 1.20
CA LYS A 339 -4.87 -19.66 0.04
C LYS A 339 -3.62 -20.09 -0.71
N TRP A 340 -2.57 -20.49 0.02
CA TRP A 340 -1.29 -20.92 -0.52
C TRP A 340 -1.32 -22.29 -1.21
N ILE A 341 -2.42 -23.04 -1.11
CA ILE A 341 -2.59 -24.33 -1.78
C ILE A 341 -3.06 -24.08 -3.23
N PRO A 342 -2.29 -24.43 -4.27
CA PRO A 342 -2.70 -24.25 -5.65
C PRO A 342 -3.98 -25.03 -5.99
N ARG A 343 -4.83 -24.47 -6.88
CA ARG A 343 -6.05 -25.15 -7.35
C ARG A 343 -5.76 -26.46 -8.11
N LEU A 344 -4.55 -26.64 -8.62
CA LEU A 344 -4.14 -27.92 -9.20
C LEU A 344 -4.09 -29.05 -8.15
N ILE A 345 -3.73 -28.72 -6.90
CA ILE A 345 -3.66 -29.67 -5.79
C ILE A 345 -5.03 -29.82 -5.12
N TRP A 346 -5.79 -28.72 -5.00
CA TRP A 346 -7.15 -28.72 -4.46
C TRP A 346 -8.12 -27.99 -5.40
N PRO A 347 -8.71 -28.70 -6.38
CA PRO A 347 -9.63 -28.11 -7.35
C PRO A 347 -10.85 -27.47 -6.68
N GLU A 348 -11.43 -28.17 -5.71
CA GLU A 348 -12.60 -27.76 -4.93
C GLU A 348 -12.30 -26.73 -3.82
N LYS A 349 -11.12 -26.11 -3.82
CA LYS A 349 -10.77 -25.08 -2.85
C LYS A 349 -11.85 -23.97 -2.87
N PRO A 350 -12.40 -23.58 -1.71
CA PRO A 350 -13.38 -22.50 -1.62
C PRO A 350 -12.91 -21.24 -2.36
N ARG A 351 -13.85 -20.55 -3.02
CA ARG A 351 -13.57 -19.27 -3.68
C ARG A 351 -13.44 -18.19 -2.61
N GLU A 352 -12.44 -17.32 -2.74
CA GLU A 352 -12.30 -16.13 -1.92
C GLU A 352 -13.20 -15.05 -2.53
N ASP A 353 -14.46 -15.01 -2.10
CA ASP A 353 -15.48 -14.06 -2.57
C ASP A 353 -15.82 -13.01 -1.52
N LEU A 354 -15.07 -12.99 -0.40
CA LEU A 354 -15.38 -12.16 0.76
C LEU A 354 -15.67 -10.73 0.35
N GLY A 355 -14.78 -10.10 -0.45
CA GLY A 355 -14.90 -8.74 -0.95
C GLY A 355 -16.23 -8.41 -1.63
N ASN A 356 -16.85 -9.36 -2.32
CA ASN A 356 -18.20 -9.21 -2.86
C ASN A 356 -19.27 -9.52 -1.80
N ARG A 357 -19.12 -10.66 -1.12
CA ARG A 357 -20.10 -11.22 -0.19
C ARG A 357 -20.45 -10.27 0.96
N TRP A 358 -19.44 -9.68 1.60
CA TRP A 358 -19.68 -8.73 2.70
C TRP A 358 -20.34 -7.44 2.20
N GLY A 359 -19.93 -6.98 1.01
CA GLY A 359 -20.49 -5.79 0.37
C GLY A 359 -22.00 -5.95 0.12
N ARG A 360 -22.43 -7.12 -0.34
CA ARG A 360 -23.85 -7.45 -0.49
C ARG A 360 -24.56 -7.60 0.86
N GLN A 361 -23.95 -8.32 1.80
CA GLN A 361 -24.52 -8.55 3.13
C GLN A 361 -24.83 -7.25 3.88
N TYR A 362 -23.98 -6.23 3.75
CA TYR A 362 -24.16 -4.91 4.37
C TYR A 362 -24.82 -3.87 3.43
N GLY A 363 -25.28 -4.28 2.24
CA GLY A 363 -26.02 -3.41 1.32
C GLY A 363 -25.17 -2.38 0.54
N TYR A 364 -23.84 -2.51 0.55
CA TYR A 364 -22.93 -1.69 -0.28
C TYR A 364 -22.96 -2.07 -1.76
N LEU A 365 -23.31 -3.31 -2.05
CA LEU A 365 -23.51 -3.84 -3.39
C LEU A 365 -24.95 -4.34 -3.50
N GLY A 366 -25.52 -4.27 -4.71
CA GLY A 366 -26.83 -4.87 -4.97
C GLY A 366 -26.80 -6.38 -4.71
N GLU A 367 -27.91 -6.95 -4.24
CA GLU A 367 -27.98 -8.37 -3.86
C GLU A 367 -27.60 -9.33 -5.00
N ASP A 368 -27.87 -8.91 -6.25
CA ASP A 368 -27.56 -9.62 -7.48
C ASP A 368 -26.23 -9.22 -8.14
N ASP A 369 -25.47 -8.28 -7.55
CA ASP A 369 -24.15 -7.91 -8.06
C ASP A 369 -23.09 -8.89 -7.55
N PHE A 370 -22.81 -9.93 -8.35
CA PHE A 370 -21.75 -10.91 -8.08
C PHE A 370 -20.41 -10.56 -8.75
N GLY A 371 -20.36 -9.48 -9.53
CA GLY A 371 -19.18 -9.08 -10.32
C GLY A 371 -18.29 -8.06 -9.62
N THR A 372 -18.87 -7.22 -8.76
CA THR A 372 -18.16 -6.14 -8.08
C THR A 372 -17.57 -6.61 -6.76
N SER A 373 -16.33 -6.25 -6.48
CA SER A 373 -15.74 -6.44 -5.15
C SER A 373 -15.69 -5.10 -4.41
N PHE A 374 -16.14 -5.10 -3.15
CA PHE A 374 -16.04 -3.97 -2.26
C PHE A 374 -14.87 -4.17 -1.28
N ASN A 375 -14.03 -3.14 -1.14
CA ASN A 375 -12.81 -3.19 -0.35
C ASN A 375 -13.13 -3.26 1.14
N LEU A 376 -12.72 -4.34 1.81
CA LEU A 376 -12.92 -4.53 3.26
C LEU A 376 -11.66 -4.14 4.05
N PRO A 377 -11.64 -2.99 4.75
CA PRO A 377 -10.49 -2.58 5.55
C PRO A 377 -10.26 -3.50 6.75
N TRP A 378 -9.01 -3.64 7.17
CA TRP A 378 -8.64 -4.56 8.24
C TRP A 378 -9.32 -4.28 9.57
N LEU A 379 -9.37 -3.02 10.01
CA LEU A 379 -10.01 -2.67 11.28
C LEU A 379 -11.51 -3.04 11.25
N THR A 380 -12.17 -2.78 10.12
CA THR A 380 -13.56 -3.16 9.87
C THR A 380 -13.73 -4.67 9.97
N GLU A 381 -12.89 -5.44 9.26
CA GLU A 381 -12.91 -6.91 9.30
C GLU A 381 -12.70 -7.46 10.73
N MET A 382 -11.76 -6.89 11.50
CA MET A 382 -11.52 -7.28 12.89
C MET A 382 -12.78 -7.11 13.75
N TYR A 383 -13.47 -5.97 13.59
CA TYR A 383 -14.71 -5.70 14.30
C TYR A 383 -15.84 -6.63 13.82
N MET A 384 -15.97 -6.88 12.52
CA MET A 384 -16.96 -7.82 11.98
C MET A 384 -16.79 -9.24 12.54
N ASN A 385 -15.56 -9.66 12.84
CA ASN A 385 -15.33 -11.00 13.35
C ASN A 385 -15.59 -11.13 14.85
N PHE A 386 -15.14 -10.18 15.67
CA PHE A 386 -15.17 -10.34 17.13
C PHE A 386 -15.39 -9.01 17.90
N GLY A 387 -15.91 -7.98 17.24
CA GLY A 387 -16.12 -6.65 17.82
C GLY A 387 -14.83 -6.00 18.33
N ALA A 388 -14.93 -5.29 19.45
CA ALA A 388 -13.77 -4.65 20.10
C ALA A 388 -12.67 -5.64 20.49
N LEU A 389 -13.02 -6.89 20.85
CA LEU A 389 -12.04 -7.93 21.16
C LEU A 389 -11.24 -8.33 19.91
N GLY A 390 -11.88 -8.35 18.74
CA GLY A 390 -11.21 -8.58 17.47
C GLY A 390 -10.23 -7.47 17.14
N VAL A 391 -10.66 -6.22 17.29
CA VAL A 391 -9.79 -5.06 17.09
C VAL A 391 -8.56 -5.14 17.99
N PHE A 392 -8.73 -5.39 19.29
CA PHE A 392 -7.60 -5.50 20.21
C PHE A 392 -6.73 -6.74 19.92
N GLY A 393 -7.32 -7.93 19.85
CA GLY A 393 -6.59 -9.19 19.74
C GLY A 393 -5.89 -9.37 18.40
N VAL A 394 -6.58 -9.13 17.29
CA VAL A 394 -5.98 -9.29 15.95
C VAL A 394 -4.92 -8.22 15.72
N SER A 395 -5.14 -6.96 16.14
CA SER A 395 -4.09 -5.93 16.05
C SER A 395 -2.85 -6.28 16.86
N PHE A 396 -3.02 -6.87 18.04
CA PHE A 396 -1.89 -7.36 18.84
C PHE A 396 -1.08 -8.40 18.07
N LEU A 397 -1.75 -9.41 17.51
CA LEU A 397 -1.12 -10.48 16.72
C LEU A 397 -0.43 -9.93 15.46
N LEU A 398 -1.04 -8.94 14.80
CA LEU A 398 -0.41 -8.22 13.70
C LEU A 398 0.85 -7.48 14.15
N GLY A 399 0.85 -6.92 15.36
CA GLY A 399 2.03 -6.29 15.95
C GLY A 399 3.18 -7.28 16.10
N VAL A 400 2.88 -8.46 16.63
CA VAL A 400 3.84 -9.58 16.74
C VAL A 400 4.34 -10.01 15.36
N ALA A 401 3.44 -10.16 14.38
CA ALA A 401 3.78 -10.52 13.01
C ALA A 401 4.67 -9.47 12.34
N PHE A 402 4.34 -8.18 12.49
CA PHE A 402 5.13 -7.07 11.96
C PHE A 402 6.52 -7.03 12.60
N ARG A 403 6.62 -7.36 13.89
CA ARG A 403 7.92 -7.49 14.56
C ARG A 403 8.72 -8.64 13.97
N TYR A 404 8.12 -9.81 13.83
CA TYR A 404 8.75 -10.97 13.20
C TYR A 404 9.24 -10.63 11.79
N LEU A 405 8.38 -10.08 10.93
CA LEU A 405 8.72 -9.70 9.56
C LEU A 405 9.80 -8.61 9.52
N SER A 406 9.74 -7.63 10.43
CA SER A 406 10.75 -6.58 10.50
C SER A 406 12.14 -7.12 10.74
N VAL A 407 12.28 -8.06 11.69
CA VAL A 407 13.57 -8.65 12.06
C VAL A 407 14.15 -9.46 10.91
N HIS A 408 13.30 -10.23 10.23
CA HIS A 408 13.75 -11.18 9.21
C HIS A 408 13.93 -10.55 7.82
N PHE A 409 13.06 -9.62 7.41
CA PHE A 409 13.00 -9.10 6.03
C PHE A 409 13.31 -7.61 5.89
N TRP A 410 13.18 -6.80 6.96
CA TRP A 410 13.21 -5.33 6.82
C TRP A 410 14.25 -4.61 7.68
N THR A 411 15.06 -5.31 8.48
CA THR A 411 15.97 -4.65 9.44
C THR A 411 17.18 -3.96 8.79
N ARG A 412 17.69 -4.44 7.65
CA ARG A 412 18.87 -3.88 6.97
C ARG A 412 18.90 -4.19 5.47
N ALA A 413 18.37 -3.29 4.66
CA ALA A 413 18.47 -3.32 3.21
C ALA A 413 19.87 -2.96 2.70
N ARG A 414 20.86 -3.85 2.93
CA ARG A 414 22.27 -3.59 2.55
C ARG A 414 22.53 -3.75 1.06
N ASP A 415 21.82 -4.67 0.42
CA ASP A 415 21.98 -4.99 -1.00
C ASP A 415 20.64 -4.89 -1.73
N ALA A 416 20.70 -4.65 -3.05
CA ALA A 416 19.54 -4.40 -3.89
C ALA A 416 18.53 -5.57 -3.89
N GLY A 417 19.01 -6.81 -3.83
CA GLY A 417 18.16 -8.00 -3.83
C GLY A 417 17.39 -8.12 -2.51
N THR A 418 18.08 -7.99 -1.37
CA THR A 418 17.44 -8.01 -0.05
C THR A 418 16.44 -6.88 0.11
N TYR A 419 16.76 -5.67 -0.37
CA TYR A 419 15.82 -4.54 -0.37
C TYR A 419 14.58 -4.83 -1.23
N ALA A 420 14.76 -5.26 -2.47
CA ALA A 420 13.65 -5.54 -3.39
C ALA A 420 12.74 -6.65 -2.85
N PHE A 421 13.33 -7.72 -2.30
CA PHE A 421 12.59 -8.80 -1.67
C PHE A 421 11.76 -8.32 -0.47
N GLY A 422 12.40 -7.55 0.43
CA GLY A 422 11.72 -6.96 1.58
C GLY A 422 10.58 -6.01 1.17
N MET A 423 10.76 -5.24 0.10
CA MET A 423 9.73 -4.33 -0.43
C MET A 423 8.55 -5.08 -1.03
N VAL A 424 8.76 -6.13 -1.83
CA VAL A 424 7.66 -6.94 -2.39
C VAL A 424 6.80 -7.54 -1.28
N ILE A 425 7.43 -8.01 -0.21
CA ILE A 425 6.73 -8.52 0.99
C ILE A 425 6.05 -7.36 1.76
N GLY A 426 6.66 -6.18 1.79
CA GLY A 426 6.17 -5.04 2.57
C GLY A 426 5.02 -4.25 1.95
N ILE A 427 4.97 -4.12 0.62
CA ILE A 427 4.00 -3.26 -0.09
C ILE A 427 2.54 -3.61 0.25
N PRO A 428 2.10 -4.89 0.24
CA PRO A 428 0.73 -5.24 0.61
C PRO A 428 0.35 -4.83 2.03
N LEU A 429 1.32 -4.59 2.92
CA LEU A 429 1.10 -4.23 4.31
C LEU A 429 1.08 -2.71 4.54
N PHE A 430 1.47 -1.91 3.54
CA PHE A 430 1.41 -0.44 3.61
C PHE A 430 -0.04 0.07 3.53
N PHE A 431 -0.82 -0.46 2.58
CA PHE A 431 -2.17 -0.01 2.24
C PHE A 431 -3.16 -1.14 2.47
N VAL A 432 -3.78 -1.16 3.65
CA VAL A 432 -4.69 -2.25 4.07
C VAL A 432 -6.14 -1.96 3.66
N GLU A 433 -6.34 -1.77 2.35
CA GLU A 433 -7.66 -1.54 1.75
C GLU A 433 -8.46 -2.83 1.50
N SER A 434 -7.80 -3.98 1.42
CA SER A 434 -8.43 -5.28 1.18
C SER A 434 -8.36 -6.17 2.43
N ASN A 435 -9.18 -7.22 2.44
CA ASN A 435 -9.26 -8.16 3.56
C ASN A 435 -7.91 -8.82 3.88
N LEU A 436 -7.74 -9.19 5.15
CA LEU A 436 -6.49 -9.66 5.73
C LEU A 436 -6.00 -10.94 5.06
N SER A 437 -6.89 -11.89 4.78
CA SER A 437 -6.52 -13.13 4.08
C SER A 437 -5.97 -12.89 2.69
N LEU A 438 -6.49 -11.88 1.99
CA LEU A 438 -6.06 -11.56 0.64
C LEU A 438 -4.58 -11.12 0.63
N LEU A 439 -4.25 -10.14 1.48
CA LEU A 439 -2.95 -9.50 1.54
C LEU A 439 -1.86 -10.40 2.15
N PHE A 440 -2.19 -11.16 3.20
CA PHE A 440 -1.25 -12.14 3.77
C PHE A 440 -1.02 -13.34 2.85
N GLY A 441 -2.05 -13.80 2.13
CA GLY A 441 -1.87 -14.84 1.12
C GLY A 441 -0.92 -14.41 0.00
N GLN A 442 -1.04 -13.16 -0.46
CA GLN A 442 -0.13 -12.60 -1.46
C GLN A 442 1.32 -12.56 -0.97
N LEU A 443 1.54 -12.26 0.31
CA LEU A 443 2.87 -12.25 0.93
C LEU A 443 3.53 -13.64 0.88
N ILE A 444 2.79 -14.69 1.22
CA ILE A 444 3.29 -16.08 1.21
C ILE A 444 3.62 -16.51 -0.22
N ILE A 445 2.70 -16.30 -1.15
CA ILE A 445 2.89 -16.66 -2.57
C ILE A 445 4.10 -15.91 -3.13
N SER A 446 4.19 -14.61 -2.92
CA SER A 446 5.32 -13.79 -3.39
C SER A 446 6.65 -14.27 -2.82
N ALA A 447 6.71 -14.60 -1.52
CA ALA A 447 7.94 -15.09 -0.90
C ALA A 447 8.40 -16.43 -1.50
N ILE A 448 7.49 -17.39 -1.65
CA ILE A 448 7.79 -18.70 -2.23
C ILE A 448 8.23 -18.56 -3.69
N SER A 449 7.48 -17.82 -4.49
CA SER A 449 7.78 -17.59 -5.91
C SER A 449 9.17 -16.98 -6.10
N LEU A 450 9.52 -15.97 -5.31
CA LEU A 450 10.82 -15.32 -5.41
C LEU A 450 11.96 -16.24 -4.97
N VAL A 451 11.79 -17.07 -3.94
CA VAL A 451 12.81 -18.06 -3.56
C VAL A 451 13.03 -19.10 -4.66
N ILE A 452 11.97 -19.58 -5.31
CA ILE A 452 12.06 -20.51 -6.45
C ILE A 452 12.82 -19.85 -7.60
N VAL A 453 12.46 -18.62 -7.96
CA VAL A 453 13.15 -17.86 -9.02
C VAL A 453 14.61 -17.65 -8.70
N ALA A 454 14.93 -17.37 -7.44
CA ALA A 454 16.32 -17.23 -7.02
C ALA A 454 17.10 -18.53 -7.24
N TYR A 455 16.52 -19.67 -6.87
CA TYR A 455 17.15 -20.98 -7.03
C TYR A 455 17.40 -21.30 -8.51
N VAL A 456 16.40 -21.08 -9.36
CA VAL A 456 16.51 -21.25 -10.81
C VAL A 456 17.59 -20.32 -11.38
N ALA A 457 17.59 -19.04 -11.01
CA ALA A 457 18.56 -18.06 -11.51
C ALA A 457 20.00 -18.45 -11.16
N ALA A 458 20.28 -18.90 -9.93
CA ALA A 458 21.61 -19.39 -9.54
C ALA A 458 22.02 -20.65 -10.32
N ARG A 459 21.08 -21.56 -10.60
CA ARG A 459 21.36 -22.82 -11.27
C ARG A 459 21.70 -22.64 -12.75
N PHE A 460 20.98 -21.76 -13.46
CA PHE A 460 21.09 -21.58 -14.91
C PHE A 460 22.01 -20.42 -15.32
N PHE A 461 22.22 -19.43 -14.44
CA PHE A 461 23.08 -18.28 -14.72
C PHE A 461 24.16 -18.07 -13.64
N PRO A 462 25.02 -19.07 -13.39
CA PRO A 462 26.03 -19.01 -12.32
C PRO A 462 27.09 -17.91 -12.52
N SER A 463 27.27 -17.44 -13.76
CA SER A 463 28.15 -16.30 -14.09
C SER A 463 27.56 -14.94 -13.71
N LEU A 464 26.27 -14.87 -13.39
CA LEU A 464 25.54 -13.66 -13.05
C LEU A 464 25.06 -13.67 -11.59
N PHE A 465 24.66 -14.83 -11.08
CA PHE A 465 24.09 -15.01 -9.76
C PHE A 465 24.79 -16.14 -9.00
N ILE A 466 25.21 -15.84 -7.77
CA ILE A 466 25.82 -16.83 -6.88
C ILE A 466 24.87 -17.09 -5.72
N TRP A 467 24.55 -18.36 -5.47
CA TRP A 467 23.80 -18.76 -4.28
C TRP A 467 24.66 -18.60 -3.02
N LYS A 468 24.17 -17.85 -2.03
CA LYS A 468 24.83 -17.69 -0.73
C LYS A 468 24.77 -19.02 0.04
N HIS A 469 25.85 -19.79 0.03
CA HIS A 469 25.98 -20.96 0.90
C HIS A 469 26.17 -20.51 2.36
N ARG A 470 25.46 -21.17 3.30
CA ARG A 470 25.48 -20.85 4.75
C ARG A 470 26.89 -20.81 5.37
N ASP A 471 27.89 -21.45 4.75
CA ASP A 471 29.27 -21.52 5.28
C ASP A 471 30.07 -20.22 5.17
N THR A 472 29.65 -19.25 4.34
CA THR A 472 30.32 -17.94 4.24
C THR A 472 30.05 -17.00 5.42
N GLN A 473 29.14 -17.34 6.34
CA GLN A 473 28.96 -16.61 7.60
C GLN A 473 29.94 -17.05 8.70
N ARG A 474 30.62 -18.20 8.54
CA ARG A 474 31.56 -18.73 9.53
C ARG A 474 32.98 -18.21 9.35
N ASN A 475 33.36 -17.93 8.11
CA ASN A 475 34.67 -17.36 7.79
C ASN A 475 34.48 -15.92 7.31
N GLY A 476 34.56 -14.97 8.25
CA GLY A 476 34.80 -13.59 7.91
C GLY A 476 36.04 -13.53 7.02
N ILE A 477 35.84 -13.19 5.74
CA ILE A 477 36.93 -12.89 4.83
C ILE A 477 37.58 -11.62 5.38
N ARG A 478 38.73 -11.83 6.01
CA ARG A 478 39.71 -10.79 6.35
C ARG A 478 40.26 -10.15 5.09
#